data_AF-A0AA88Y784-F1
#
_entry.id   AF-A0AA88Y784-F1
#
_cell.length_a   1.000
_cell.length_b   1.000
_cell.length_c   1.000
_cell.angle_alpha   90.00
_cell.angle_beta   90.00
_cell.angle_gamma   90.00
#
_symmetry.space_group_name_H-M   'P 1'
#
loop_
_entity.id
_entity.type
_entity.pdbx_description
1 polymer ?
#
loop_
_entity_poly.entity_id
_entity_poly.type
_entity_poly.pdbx_seq_one_letter_code
_entity_poly.pdbx_strand_id
1 'polypeptide(L)'
;MLDLENCFAFLLFFLEIYHILGHISVLFRIRLLPRKDLVRIRYYFLFDLLTVFASSVLFLRRLQWLACLQIAQHMYYFITWDKSRPAKKIISWSSLDWTKSQFQHEWHLDSILGTAFDVGVHSAMGFLLGQYLSTAQIFVAIFLVKCSSLAVMCGPWYAWSSPWATTPKWVEKRIRPLQADECRLGWEQPVD
;
A
#
# COMPACT_ATOMS: atom_id res chain seq x y z
N MET A 1 -24.06 -15.38 17.99
CA MET A 1 -23.42 -14.65 19.11
C MET A 1 -22.05 -14.23 18.64
N LEU A 2 -21.68 -12.95 18.71
CA LEU A 2 -20.29 -12.52 18.50
C LEU A 2 -19.49 -12.94 19.72
N ASP A 3 -18.68 -13.99 19.60
CA ASP A 3 -17.63 -14.27 20.57
C ASP A 3 -16.40 -13.37 20.30
N LEU A 4 -15.49 -13.32 21.26
CA LEU A 4 -14.31 -12.46 21.20
C LEU A 4 -13.41 -12.81 20.01
N GLU A 5 -13.31 -14.10 19.67
CA GLU A 5 -12.53 -14.61 18.53
C GLU A 5 -13.08 -14.06 17.21
N ASN A 6 -14.40 -14.10 17.02
CA ASN A 6 -15.08 -13.54 15.86
C ASN A 6 -14.91 -12.02 15.77
N CYS A 7 -14.90 -11.29 16.89
CA CYS A 7 -14.61 -9.86 16.90
C CYS A 7 -13.18 -9.55 16.42
N PHE A 8 -12.19 -10.32 16.89
CA PHE A 8 -10.80 -10.17 16.44
C PHE A 8 -10.62 -10.55 14.97
N ALA A 9 -11.20 -11.68 14.54
CA ALA A 9 -11.20 -12.10 13.14
C ALA A 9 -11.82 -11.03 12.24
N PHE A 10 -12.94 -10.43 12.68
CA PHE A 10 -13.62 -9.37 11.93
C PHE A 10 -12.74 -8.13 11.78
N LEU A 11 -12.13 -7.66 12.87
CA LEU A 11 -11.26 -6.49 12.84
C LEU A 11 -10.04 -6.72 11.94
N LEU A 12 -9.36 -7.86 12.11
CA LEU A 12 -8.20 -8.21 11.30
C LEU A 12 -8.59 -8.38 9.83
N PHE A 13 -9.70 -9.06 9.54
CA PHE A 13 -10.22 -9.20 8.18
C PHE A 13 -10.49 -7.83 7.54
N PHE A 14 -11.18 -6.94 8.24
CA PHE A 14 -11.42 -5.57 7.79
C PHE A 14 -10.09 -4.86 7.42
N LEU A 15 -9.07 -4.98 8.27
CA LEU A 15 -7.76 -4.38 8.03
C LEU A 15 -7.05 -5.01 6.83
N GLU A 16 -7.01 -6.34 6.72
CA GLU A 16 -6.40 -7.02 5.57
C GLU A 16 -7.05 -6.59 4.25
N ILE A 17 -8.39 -6.54 4.19
CA ILE A 17 -9.11 -6.09 2.99
C ILE A 17 -8.86 -4.59 2.70
N TYR A 18 -8.70 -3.76 3.73
CA TYR A 18 -8.32 -2.35 3.57
C TYR A 18 -6.93 -2.20 2.93
N HIS A 19 -5.95 -2.99 3.39
CA HIS A 19 -4.60 -3.00 2.82
C HIS A 19 -4.59 -3.52 1.37
N ILE A 20 -5.33 -4.60 1.07
CA ILE A 20 -5.49 -5.09 -0.31
C ILE A 20 -5.97 -3.96 -1.23
N LEU A 21 -7.01 -3.22 -0.83
CA LEU A 21 -7.55 -2.12 -1.63
C LEU A 21 -6.54 -0.99 -1.80
N GLY A 22 -5.80 -0.64 -0.74
CA GLY A 22 -4.70 0.32 -0.77
C GLY A 22 -3.64 -0.04 -1.80
N HIS A 23 -3.10 -1.26 -1.71
CA HIS A 23 -2.05 -1.75 -2.59
C HIS A 23 -2.52 -1.92 -4.03
N ILE A 24 -3.74 -2.43 -4.27
CA ILE A 24 -4.34 -2.49 -5.61
C ILE A 24 -4.47 -1.08 -6.20
N SER A 25 -4.87 -0.10 -5.40
CA SER A 25 -5.01 1.29 -5.87
C SER A 25 -3.68 1.87 -6.33
N VAL A 26 -2.59 1.55 -5.64
CA VAL A 26 -1.23 1.97 -6.02
C VAL A 26 -0.72 1.18 -7.23
N LEU A 27 -0.81 -0.15 -7.19
CA LEU A 27 -0.33 -1.07 -8.21
C LEU A 27 -0.93 -0.76 -9.60
N PHE A 28 -2.24 -0.51 -9.65
CA PHE A 28 -2.95 -0.18 -10.89
C PHE A 28 -3.10 1.32 -11.12
N ARG A 29 -2.45 2.16 -10.32
CA ARG A 29 -2.47 3.63 -10.45
C ARG A 29 -3.90 4.21 -10.48
N ILE A 30 -4.80 3.64 -9.69
CA ILE A 30 -6.21 4.07 -9.61
C ILE A 30 -6.29 5.43 -8.92
N ARG A 31 -5.68 5.52 -7.72
CA ARG A 31 -5.47 6.77 -7.00
C ARG A 31 -4.10 6.73 -6.34
N LEU A 32 -3.39 7.85 -6.43
CA LEU A 32 -2.03 8.02 -5.93
C LEU A 32 -1.94 9.34 -5.17
N LEU A 33 -0.91 9.47 -4.34
CA LEU A 33 -0.56 10.70 -3.64
C LEU A 33 0.62 11.40 -4.32
N PRO A 34 0.78 12.73 -4.18
CA PRO A 34 2.02 13.39 -4.52
C PRO A 34 3.17 12.83 -3.68
N ARG A 35 4.37 12.76 -4.25
CA ARG A 35 5.59 12.21 -3.61
C ARG A 35 5.84 12.86 -2.25
N LYS A 36 5.68 14.19 -2.17
CA LYS A 36 5.85 14.97 -0.93
C LYS A 36 4.94 14.51 0.21
N ASP A 37 3.71 14.10 -0.13
CA ASP A 37 2.75 13.58 0.84
C ASP A 37 3.06 12.11 1.16
N LEU A 38 3.49 11.30 0.18
CA LEU A 38 3.90 9.90 0.40
C LEU A 38 5.09 9.75 1.37
N VAL A 39 6.07 10.67 1.31
CA VAL A 39 7.19 10.66 2.26
C VAL A 39 6.69 10.75 3.71
N ARG A 40 5.55 11.41 3.96
CA ARG A 40 5.00 11.61 5.31
C ARG A 40 4.25 10.41 5.85
N ILE A 41 3.84 9.46 5.00
CA ILE A 41 3.07 8.29 5.42
C ILE A 41 3.95 7.10 5.84
N ARG A 42 5.20 7.33 6.28
CA ARG A 42 6.12 6.28 6.75
C ARG A 42 5.46 5.30 7.73
N TYR A 43 4.65 5.82 8.65
CA TYR A 43 3.98 5.01 9.68
C TYR A 43 2.91 4.06 9.12
N TYR A 44 2.45 4.26 7.88
CA TYR A 44 1.60 3.29 7.20
C TYR A 44 2.31 1.94 7.01
N PHE A 45 3.60 1.93 6.67
CA PHE A 45 4.37 0.67 6.55
C PHE A 45 4.47 -0.08 7.87
N LEU A 46 4.56 0.64 9.00
CA LEU A 46 4.52 0.00 10.31
C LEU A 46 3.13 -0.55 10.63
N PHE A 47 2.08 0.20 10.31
CA PHE A 47 0.71 -0.25 10.50
C PHE A 47 0.42 -1.53 9.70
N ASP A 48 0.75 -1.52 8.41
CA ASP A 48 0.60 -2.64 7.47
C ASP A 48 1.38 -3.89 7.92
N LEU A 49 2.61 -3.72 8.38
CA LEU A 49 3.41 -4.79 9.00
C LEU A 49 2.71 -5.37 10.23
N LEU A 50 2.18 -4.52 11.11
CA LEU A 50 1.53 -4.96 12.34
C LEU A 50 0.23 -5.71 12.08
N THR A 51 -0.52 -5.41 11.01
CA THR A 51 -1.71 -6.19 10.67
C THR A 51 -1.34 -7.59 10.24
N VAL A 52 -0.34 -7.75 9.36
CA VAL A 52 0.15 -9.08 8.94
C VAL A 52 0.69 -9.87 10.12
N PHE A 53 1.45 -9.22 11.02
CA PHE A 53 1.95 -9.85 12.24
C PHE A 53 0.80 -10.34 13.14
N ALA A 54 -0.20 -9.48 13.40
CA ALA A 54 -1.34 -9.84 14.22
C ALA A 54 -2.17 -10.97 13.59
N SER A 55 -2.44 -10.89 12.29
CA SER A 55 -3.18 -11.90 11.53
C SER A 55 -2.46 -13.24 11.49
N SER A 56 -1.20 -13.27 11.07
CA SER A 56 -0.45 -14.51 10.85
C SER A 56 0.13 -15.12 12.13
N VAL A 57 0.77 -14.31 12.98
CA VAL A 57 1.56 -14.79 14.11
C VAL A 57 0.71 -14.94 15.35
N LEU A 58 -0.10 -13.93 15.67
CA LEU A 58 -0.88 -13.91 16.92
C LEU A 58 -2.19 -14.68 16.81
N PHE A 59 -2.95 -14.45 15.72
CA PHE A 59 -4.30 -15.01 15.56
C PHE A 59 -4.29 -16.37 14.84
N LEU A 60 -3.95 -16.42 13.54
CA LEU A 60 -4.05 -17.63 12.73
C LEU A 60 -3.01 -18.69 13.09
N ARG A 61 -1.82 -18.27 13.53
CA ARG A 61 -0.63 -19.13 13.72
C ARG A 61 -0.30 -19.95 12.47
N ARG A 62 -0.50 -19.36 11.30
CA ARG A 62 -0.28 -19.95 9.97
C ARG A 62 0.41 -18.95 9.07
N LEU A 63 1.12 -19.46 8.05
CA LEU A 63 1.84 -18.65 7.07
C LEU A 63 2.90 -17.72 7.70
N GLN A 64 3.47 -18.08 8.86
CA GLN A 64 4.47 -17.23 9.52
C GLN A 64 5.70 -16.99 8.66
N TRP A 65 6.10 -17.95 7.83
CA TRP A 65 7.20 -17.76 6.89
C TRP A 65 6.91 -16.64 5.88
N LEU A 66 5.67 -16.55 5.40
CA LEU A 66 5.22 -15.53 4.46
C LEU A 66 5.16 -14.17 5.17
N ALA A 67 4.63 -14.14 6.39
CA ALA A 67 4.63 -12.96 7.24
C ALA A 67 6.05 -12.46 7.53
N CYS A 68 7.02 -13.33 7.82
CA CYS A 68 8.41 -12.95 8.05
C CYS A 68 9.02 -12.22 6.83
N LEU A 69 8.73 -12.67 5.61
CA LEU A 69 9.21 -12.01 4.40
C LEU A 69 8.62 -10.60 4.24
N GLN A 70 7.30 -10.45 4.43
CA GLN A 70 6.63 -9.16 4.37
C GLN A 70 7.10 -8.22 5.49
N ILE A 71 7.22 -8.72 6.72
CA ILE A 71 7.70 -7.96 7.87
C ILE A 71 9.11 -7.45 7.62
N ALA A 72 10.00 -8.29 7.07
CA ALA A 72 11.38 -7.87 6.74
C ALA A 72 11.39 -6.77 5.67
N GLN A 73 10.60 -6.92 4.60
CA GLN A 73 10.45 -5.91 3.54
C GLN A 73 9.94 -4.58 4.09
N HIS A 74 8.85 -4.59 4.86
CA HIS A 74 8.26 -3.37 5.42
C HIS A 74 9.14 -2.73 6.48
N MET A 75 9.85 -3.53 7.30
CA MET A 75 10.82 -3.00 8.26
C MET A 75 11.96 -2.28 7.54
N TYR A 76 12.48 -2.84 6.44
CA TYR A 76 13.48 -2.17 5.60
C TYR A 76 12.98 -0.82 5.09
N TYR A 77 11.77 -0.78 4.52
CA TYR A 77 11.19 0.47 4.00
C TYR A 77 10.87 1.46 5.11
N PHE A 78 10.40 1.01 6.28
CA PHE A 78 10.14 1.87 7.42
C PHE A 78 11.41 2.56 7.94
N ILE A 79 12.51 1.81 8.08
CA ILE A 79 13.80 2.34 8.57
C ILE A 79 14.44 3.27 7.55
N THR A 80 14.40 2.89 6.27
CA THR A 80 15.13 3.57 5.19
C THR A 80 14.27 4.51 4.35
N TRP A 81 13.04 4.78 4.77
CA TRP A 81 12.06 5.61 4.06
C TRP A 81 12.64 6.96 3.63
N ASP A 82 12.56 7.28 2.34
CA ASP A 82 13.12 8.47 1.69
C ASP A 82 14.64 8.70 1.90
N LYS A 83 15.37 7.69 2.40
CA LYS A 83 16.82 7.73 2.62
C LYS A 83 17.58 6.85 1.63
N SER A 84 17.18 5.59 1.51
CA SER A 84 17.83 4.64 0.61
C SER A 84 17.34 4.82 -0.83
N ARG A 85 18.17 4.46 -1.82
CA ARG A 85 17.76 4.49 -3.23
C ARG A 85 16.54 3.61 -3.51
N PRO A 86 16.44 2.35 -3.01
CA PRO A 86 15.23 1.54 -3.19
C PRO A 86 13.99 2.20 -2.58
N ALA A 87 14.09 2.79 -1.39
CA ALA A 87 12.97 3.49 -0.76
C ALA A 87 12.54 4.74 -1.55
N LYS A 88 13.49 5.58 -1.99
CA LYS A 88 13.18 6.73 -2.85
C LYS A 88 12.50 6.29 -4.15
N LYS A 89 12.97 5.21 -4.75
CA LYS A 89 12.41 4.64 -5.97
C LYS A 89 10.96 4.19 -5.80
N ILE A 90 10.66 3.38 -4.78
CA ILE A 90 9.28 2.92 -4.56
C ILE A 90 8.34 4.10 -4.25
N ILE A 91 8.82 5.10 -3.49
CA ILE A 91 8.07 6.34 -3.20
C ILE A 91 7.76 7.09 -4.49
N SER A 92 8.77 7.28 -5.33
CA SER A 92 8.60 7.96 -6.62
C SER A 92 7.64 7.17 -7.50
N TRP A 93 7.88 5.88 -7.73
CA TRP A 93 7.06 5.01 -8.58
C TRP A 93 5.58 4.95 -8.18
N SER A 94 5.30 4.97 -6.88
CA SER A 94 3.95 4.96 -6.29
C SER A 94 3.29 6.35 -6.21
N SER A 95 3.92 7.40 -6.75
CA SER A 95 3.42 8.78 -6.67
C SER A 95 2.72 9.27 -7.92
N LEU A 96 1.91 10.32 -7.78
CA LEU A 96 1.39 11.10 -8.92
C LEU A 96 2.52 11.70 -9.76
N ASP A 97 3.60 12.12 -9.11
CA ASP A 97 4.79 12.70 -9.75
C ASP A 97 5.37 11.76 -10.80
N TRP A 98 5.33 10.44 -10.56
CA TRP A 98 5.75 9.43 -11.55
C TRP A 98 4.97 9.55 -12.85
N THR A 99 3.64 9.59 -12.75
CA THR A 99 2.72 9.60 -13.89
C THR A 99 2.80 10.89 -14.72
N LYS A 100 3.43 11.94 -14.17
CA LYS A 100 3.68 13.20 -14.88
C LYS A 100 5.16 13.40 -15.25
N SER A 101 6.01 12.40 -14.99
CA SER A 101 7.44 12.46 -15.25
C SER A 101 7.82 11.77 -16.56
N GLN A 102 9.02 12.06 -17.05
CA GLN A 102 9.64 11.35 -18.18
C GLN A 102 9.85 9.84 -17.91
N PHE A 103 9.85 9.42 -16.65
CA PHE A 103 10.05 8.03 -16.26
C PHE A 103 8.77 7.19 -16.31
N GLN A 104 7.61 7.79 -16.62
CA GLN A 104 6.30 7.12 -16.48
C GLN A 104 6.17 5.77 -17.20
N HIS A 105 6.94 5.56 -18.28
CA HIS A 105 6.94 4.35 -19.10
C HIS A 105 8.01 3.32 -18.70
N GLU A 106 8.88 3.64 -17.73
CA GLU A 106 9.90 2.71 -17.25
C GLU A 106 9.26 1.58 -16.43
N TRP A 107 9.72 0.36 -16.66
CA TRP A 107 9.24 -0.83 -15.96
C TRP A 107 10.06 -1.08 -14.70
N HIS A 108 9.45 -0.83 -13.55
CA HIS A 108 10.06 -1.11 -12.24
C HIS A 108 9.53 -2.43 -11.70
N LEU A 109 10.01 -3.54 -12.27
CA LEU A 109 9.53 -4.89 -11.94
C LEU A 109 9.63 -5.21 -10.45
N ASP A 110 10.69 -4.78 -9.76
CA ASP A 110 10.84 -4.94 -8.32
C ASP A 110 9.76 -4.19 -7.52
N SER A 111 9.36 -3.00 -7.96
CA SER A 111 8.28 -2.23 -7.33
C SER A 111 6.91 -2.86 -7.58
N ILE A 112 6.68 -3.35 -8.81
CA ILE A 112 5.47 -4.08 -9.19
C ILE A 112 5.36 -5.38 -8.39
N LEU A 113 6.42 -6.19 -8.39
CA LEU A 113 6.45 -7.49 -7.71
C LEU A 113 6.36 -7.32 -6.20
N GLY A 114 7.04 -6.34 -5.61
CA GLY A 114 6.93 -6.05 -4.17
C GLY A 114 5.51 -5.65 -3.77
N THR A 115 4.88 -4.75 -4.53
CA THR A 115 3.50 -4.32 -4.24
C THR A 115 2.48 -5.45 -4.51
N ALA A 116 2.69 -6.25 -5.55
CA ALA A 116 1.84 -7.42 -5.86
C ALA A 116 2.01 -8.53 -4.79
N PHE A 117 3.22 -8.70 -4.27
CA PHE A 117 3.49 -9.58 -3.14
C PHE A 117 2.68 -9.13 -1.92
N ASP A 118 2.67 -7.84 -1.59
CA ASP A 118 1.86 -7.31 -0.49
C ASP A 118 0.36 -7.62 -0.67
N VAL A 119 -0.18 -7.39 -1.88
CA VAL A 119 -1.57 -7.78 -2.21
C VAL A 119 -1.79 -9.27 -1.94
N GLY A 120 -0.86 -10.13 -2.35
CA GLY A 120 -0.92 -11.58 -2.15
C GLY A 120 -0.91 -11.97 -0.68
N VAL A 121 -0.02 -11.39 0.13
CA VAL A 121 0.06 -11.66 1.57
C VAL A 121 -1.24 -11.27 2.27
N HIS A 122 -1.71 -10.05 2.07
CA HIS A 122 -2.95 -9.59 2.68
C HIS A 122 -4.17 -10.39 2.19
N SER A 123 -4.19 -10.80 0.91
CA SER A 123 -5.25 -11.66 0.37
C SER A 123 -5.26 -13.04 1.02
N ALA A 124 -4.09 -13.64 1.25
CA ALA A 124 -3.98 -14.92 1.92
C ALA A 124 -4.45 -14.83 3.38
N MET A 125 -4.04 -13.78 4.11
CA MET A 125 -4.50 -13.56 5.49
C MET A 125 -5.99 -13.27 5.55
N GLY A 126 -6.50 -12.37 4.69
CA GLY A 126 -7.91 -12.05 4.59
C GLY A 126 -8.76 -13.28 4.24
N PHE A 127 -8.32 -14.13 3.31
CA PHE A 127 -9.03 -15.37 2.99
C PHE A 127 -9.14 -16.30 4.21
N LEU A 128 -8.05 -16.53 4.93
CA LEU A 128 -8.04 -17.40 6.11
C LEU A 128 -8.89 -16.83 7.25
N LEU A 129 -8.80 -15.52 7.52
CA LEU A 129 -9.64 -14.85 8.52
C LEU A 129 -11.13 -14.90 8.15
N GLY A 130 -11.45 -14.80 6.86
CA GLY A 130 -12.82 -14.92 6.36
C GLY A 130 -13.49 -16.26 6.69
N GLN A 131 -12.72 -17.33 6.90
CA GLN A 131 -13.25 -18.65 7.29
C GLN A 131 -13.85 -18.66 8.71
N TYR A 132 -13.49 -17.69 9.54
CA TYR A 132 -14.03 -17.51 10.89
C TYR A 132 -15.30 -16.65 10.89
N LEU A 133 -15.64 -16.02 9.77
CA LEU A 133 -16.73 -15.06 9.69
C LEU A 133 -17.95 -15.63 8.95
N SER A 134 -19.13 -15.25 9.41
CA SER A 134 -20.35 -15.45 8.62
C SER A 134 -20.34 -14.58 7.37
N THR A 135 -21.09 -15.00 6.35
CA THR A 135 -21.27 -14.22 5.12
C THR A 135 -21.76 -12.80 5.39
N ALA A 136 -22.67 -12.61 6.35
CA ALA A 136 -23.16 -11.29 6.73
C ALA A 136 -22.04 -10.39 7.30
N GLN A 137 -21.19 -10.93 8.17
CA GLN A 137 -20.03 -10.22 8.71
C GLN A 137 -19.05 -9.82 7.61
N ILE A 138 -18.78 -10.72 6.65
CA ILE A 138 -17.91 -10.42 5.50
C ILE A 138 -18.46 -9.23 4.70
N PHE A 139 -19.76 -9.23 4.37
CA PHE A 139 -20.38 -8.12 3.65
C PHE A 139 -20.32 -6.80 4.42
N VAL A 140 -20.58 -6.83 5.73
CA VAL A 140 -20.46 -5.65 6.59
C VAL A 140 -19.02 -5.14 6.62
N ALA A 141 -18.02 -6.03 6.77
CA ALA A 141 -16.62 -5.63 6.74
C ALA A 141 -16.22 -5.00 5.40
N ILE A 142 -16.61 -5.61 4.28
CA ILE A 142 -16.34 -5.07 2.93
C ILE A 142 -16.99 -3.69 2.77
N PHE A 143 -18.24 -3.52 3.20
CA PHE A 143 -18.94 -2.24 3.17
C PHE A 143 -18.17 -1.17 3.97
N LEU A 144 -17.77 -1.50 5.21
CA LEU A 144 -16.99 -0.61 6.05
C LEU A 144 -15.63 -0.27 5.44
N VAL A 145 -14.95 -1.23 4.81
CA VAL A 145 -13.70 -0.96 4.08
C VAL A 145 -13.95 0.03 2.97
N LYS A 146 -14.99 -0.16 2.15
CA LYS A 146 -15.32 0.79 1.08
C LYS A 146 -15.63 2.18 1.61
N CYS A 147 -16.42 2.31 2.67
CA CYS A 147 -16.66 3.61 3.32
C CYS A 147 -15.36 4.27 3.80
N SER A 148 -14.49 3.49 4.47
CA SER A 148 -13.22 3.99 5.02
C SER A 148 -12.25 4.40 3.91
N SER A 149 -12.11 3.59 2.85
CA SER A 149 -11.28 3.91 1.70
C SER A 149 -11.79 5.14 0.95
N LEU A 150 -13.12 5.30 0.80
CA LEU A 150 -13.69 6.50 0.21
C LEU A 150 -13.42 7.74 1.09
N ALA A 151 -13.59 7.64 2.40
CA ALA A 151 -13.29 8.74 3.31
C ALA A 151 -11.82 9.19 3.23
N VAL A 152 -10.88 8.25 3.16
CA VAL A 152 -9.44 8.55 3.10
C VAL A 152 -8.99 8.99 1.70
N MET A 153 -9.37 8.24 0.65
CA MET A 153 -8.85 8.46 -0.70
C MET A 153 -9.66 9.47 -1.51
N CYS A 154 -10.94 9.67 -1.20
CA CYS A 154 -11.79 10.67 -1.86
C CYS A 154 -12.06 11.88 -0.97
N GLY A 155 -11.70 11.83 0.31
CA GLY A 155 -11.86 12.95 1.22
C GLY A 155 -10.93 14.12 0.91
N PRO A 156 -11.28 15.34 1.35
CA PRO A 156 -10.50 16.55 1.05
C PRO A 156 -9.20 16.67 1.88
N TRP A 157 -9.03 15.82 2.89
CA TRP A 157 -7.93 15.91 3.86
C TRP A 157 -6.59 15.45 3.30
N TYR A 158 -6.64 14.53 2.33
CA TYR A 158 -5.47 13.91 1.73
C TYR A 158 -5.45 14.17 0.22
N ALA A 159 -4.27 14.37 -0.34
CA ALA A 159 -4.10 14.76 -1.74
C ALA A 159 -4.22 13.58 -2.72
N TRP A 160 -4.99 12.55 -2.39
CA TRP A 160 -5.19 11.39 -3.26
C TRP A 160 -5.90 11.84 -4.54
N SER A 161 -5.37 11.49 -5.70
CA SER A 161 -5.99 11.81 -7.00
C SER A 161 -5.79 10.68 -7.99
N SER A 162 -6.67 10.58 -8.97
CA SER A 162 -6.46 9.68 -10.11
C SER A 162 -5.55 10.37 -11.13
N PRO A 163 -4.49 9.72 -11.62
CA PRO A 163 -3.59 10.30 -12.60
C PRO A 163 -4.24 10.47 -13.98
N TRP A 164 -5.26 9.66 -14.28
CA TRP A 164 -5.94 9.64 -15.59
C TRP A 164 -7.16 10.56 -15.66
N ALA A 165 -7.56 11.15 -14.53
CA ALA A 165 -8.62 12.13 -14.44
C ALA A 165 -8.06 13.54 -14.24
N THR A 166 -8.90 14.56 -14.40
CA THR A 166 -8.52 15.95 -14.10
C THR A 166 -8.13 16.07 -12.63
N THR A 167 -6.83 16.12 -12.36
CA THR A 167 -6.29 16.29 -11.01
C THR A 167 -6.66 17.69 -10.50
N PRO A 168 -7.24 17.84 -9.30
CA PRO A 168 -7.59 19.15 -8.76
C PRO A 168 -6.37 20.09 -8.69
N LYS A 169 -6.54 21.36 -9.06
CA LYS A 169 -5.45 22.35 -9.11
C LYS A 169 -4.65 22.44 -7.80
N TRP A 170 -5.29 22.25 -6.65
CA TRP A 170 -4.61 22.29 -5.35
C TRP A 170 -3.73 21.07 -5.08
N VAL A 171 -4.06 19.90 -5.65
CA VAL A 171 -3.22 18.69 -5.63
C VAL A 171 -2.07 18.85 -6.61
N GLU A 172 -2.36 19.38 -7.81
CA GLU A 172 -1.36 19.57 -8.86
C GLU A 172 -0.19 20.45 -8.42
N LYS A 173 -0.45 21.50 -7.64
CA LYS A 173 0.59 22.36 -7.03
C LYS A 173 1.57 21.63 -6.12
N ARG A 174 1.27 20.40 -5.70
CA ARG A 174 2.12 19.57 -4.83
C ARG A 174 2.99 18.59 -5.60
N ILE A 175 2.69 18.38 -6.87
CA ILE A 175 3.47 17.51 -7.76
C ILE A 175 4.72 18.29 -8.19
N ARG A 176 5.87 17.62 -8.21
CA ARG A 176 7.14 18.18 -8.69
C ARG A 176 7.81 17.25 -9.69
N PRO A 177 8.75 17.79 -10.51
CA PRO A 177 9.65 16.95 -11.29
C PRO A 177 10.44 15.99 -10.38
N LEU A 178 10.55 14.74 -10.83
CA LEU A 178 11.35 13.70 -10.19
C LEU A 178 12.80 13.76 -10.68
N GLN A 179 13.74 13.54 -9.78
CA GLN A 179 15.17 13.45 -10.11
C GLN A 179 15.55 12.00 -10.45
N ALA A 180 16.58 11.80 -11.28
CA ALA A 180 16.98 10.47 -11.74
C ALA A 180 17.43 9.55 -10.59
N ASP A 181 18.08 10.09 -9.55
CA ASP A 181 18.50 9.34 -8.35
C ASP A 181 17.31 8.91 -7.46
N GLU A 182 16.15 9.55 -7.65
CA GLU A 182 14.90 9.19 -6.98
C GLU A 182 14.12 8.11 -7.73
N CYS A 183 14.50 7.81 -8.97
CA CYS A 183 13.80 6.90 -9.87
C CYS A 183 14.62 5.66 -10.22
N ARG A 184 15.96 5.74 -10.24
CA ARG A 184 16.84 4.64 -10.67
C ARG A 184 17.76 4.19 -9.53
N LEU A 185 18.07 2.89 -9.50
CA LEU A 185 19.00 2.32 -8.51
C LEU A 185 20.48 2.69 -8.78
N GLY A 186 20.77 3.28 -9.95
CA GLY A 186 22.09 3.81 -10.32
C GLY A 186 22.93 2.92 -11.23
N TRP A 187 22.34 1.92 -11.88
CA TRP A 187 23.04 1.02 -12.83
C TRP A 187 22.79 1.36 -14.32
N GLU A 188 21.91 2.31 -14.60
CA GLU A 188 21.51 2.68 -15.96
C GLU A 188 21.87 4.13 -16.25
N GLN A 189 23.13 4.33 -16.64
CA GLN A 189 23.44 5.31 -17.66
C GLN A 189 23.97 4.53 -18.87
N PRO A 190 23.31 4.56 -20.04
CA PRO A 190 24.08 4.56 -21.26
C PRO A 190 24.95 5.82 -21.19
N VAL A 191 26.25 5.61 -21.19
CA VAL A 191 27.20 6.66 -21.54
C VAL A 191 26.94 6.94 -23.00
N ASP A 192 26.36 8.10 -23.31
CA ASP A 192 26.46 8.69 -24.65
C ASP A 192 27.82 9.37 -24.80
#